data_AF-A0A7C1PX66-F1
#
_entry.id   AF-A0A7C1PX66-F1
#
_cell.length_a   1.000
_cell.length_b   1.000
_cell.length_c   1.000
_cell.angle_alpha   90.00
_cell.angle_beta   90.00
_cell.angle_gamma   90.00
#
_symmetry.space_group_name_H-M   'P 1'
#
loop_
_entity.id
_entity.type
_entity.pdbx_description
1 polymer ?
#
loop_
_entity_poly.entity_id
_entity_poly.type
_entity_poly.pdbx_seq_one_letter_code
_entity_poly.pdbx_strand_id
1 'polypeptide(L)'
;MSVKRWSWSEATWLLVVALLAGSELAWAYLVLAWYSRLPATAFARTALSWPAAALLLALAVVTARRLLRSPWNEQRAAAAVLVAGLLVVPTTVWLEYGHRPPHATDVLRLPDRLAHAPAAASALLFGAFLWWRGAAIARSPLHFDDAYERLVLGVAALIAVLVLGAATGAAPDHAVTAALVLQFFACILPALAITRLADIRRQRVVDAAGPMLGREWLTVLGLTVAGILAMAVLLAGTVSADVARALTAVMDAGSMLLIVLVYAVPLPMGLVAAVVIWLLRGLLALLGGATHRHRSRCPHWMSSGSRPAPQRTTCRLSCC
;
A
#
# COMPACT_ATOMS: atom_id res chain seq x y z
N MET A 1 0.81 -11.81 36.46
CA MET A 1 1.26 -11.32 35.13
C MET A 1 0.89 -12.36 34.08
N SER A 2 -0.19 -12.18 33.31
CA SER A 2 -0.53 -13.12 32.24
C SER A 2 0.41 -12.88 31.06
N VAL A 3 1.24 -13.87 30.72
CA VAL A 3 2.06 -13.83 29.50
C VAL A 3 1.09 -13.84 28.32
N LYS A 4 0.95 -12.68 27.66
CA LYS A 4 0.11 -12.52 26.47
C LYS A 4 0.71 -13.42 25.39
N ARG A 5 0.08 -14.59 25.16
CA ARG A 5 0.50 -15.54 24.11
C ARG A 5 0.38 -14.80 22.78
N TRP A 6 1.51 -14.39 22.23
CA TRP A 6 1.59 -13.78 20.92
C TRP A 6 1.04 -14.80 19.92
N SER A 7 -0.11 -14.50 19.32
CA SER A 7 -0.69 -15.40 18.33
C SER A 7 0.14 -15.33 17.05
N TRP A 8 0.55 -16.49 16.54
CA TRP A 8 1.29 -16.58 15.28
C TRP A 8 0.60 -15.86 14.12
N SER A 9 -0.74 -15.75 14.15
CA SER A 9 -1.53 -15.01 13.18
C SER A 9 -1.27 -13.49 13.19
N GLU A 10 -0.96 -12.89 14.35
CA GLU A 10 -0.61 -11.47 14.40
C GLU A 10 0.79 -11.20 13.86
N ALA A 11 1.76 -12.09 14.10
CA ALA A 11 3.11 -12.00 13.55
C ALA A 11 3.09 -12.11 12.02
N THR A 12 2.40 -13.11 11.46
CA THR A 12 2.35 -13.29 10.00
C THR A 12 1.67 -12.12 9.33
N TRP A 13 0.60 -11.59 9.91
CA TRP A 13 -0.05 -10.37 9.40
C TRP A 13 0.91 -9.17 9.40
N LEU A 14 1.62 -8.94 10.50
CA LEU A 14 2.58 -7.84 10.62
C LEU A 14 3.69 -7.96 9.59
N LEU A 15 4.21 -9.16 9.39
CA LEU A 15 5.21 -9.46 8.38
C LEU A 15 4.71 -9.14 6.97
N VAL A 16 3.51 -9.62 6.60
CA VAL A 16 2.93 -9.34 5.28
C VAL A 16 2.74 -7.84 5.07
N VAL A 17 2.25 -7.12 6.06
CA VAL A 17 2.06 -5.67 5.95
C VAL A 17 3.39 -4.93 5.83
N ALA A 18 4.42 -5.34 6.57
CA ALA A 18 5.75 -4.78 6.45
C ALA A 18 6.35 -5.04 5.06
N LEU A 19 6.18 -6.25 4.53
CA LEU A 19 6.61 -6.62 3.18
C LEU A 19 5.87 -5.80 2.11
N LEU A 20 4.54 -5.71 2.18
CA LEU A 20 3.77 -4.88 1.25
C LEU A 20 4.21 -3.41 1.32
N ALA A 21 4.36 -2.85 2.51
CA ALA A 21 4.87 -1.48 2.68
C ALA A 21 6.28 -1.30 2.12
N GLY A 22 7.18 -2.27 2.32
CA GLY A 22 8.52 -2.25 1.77
C GLY A 22 8.53 -2.24 0.24
N SER A 23 7.66 -3.02 -0.40
CA SER A 23 7.51 -3.00 -1.86
C SER A 23 6.94 -1.67 -2.36
N GLU A 24 5.93 -1.13 -1.67
CA GLU A 24 5.31 0.17 -2.01
C GLU A 24 6.31 1.32 -1.94
N LEU A 25 7.11 1.32 -0.87
CA LEU A 25 8.18 2.29 -0.69
C LEU A 25 9.21 2.20 -1.83
N ALA A 26 9.61 1.00 -2.22
CA ALA A 26 10.66 0.79 -3.21
C ALA A 26 10.30 1.37 -4.58
N TRP A 27 9.12 1.05 -5.12
CA TRP A 27 8.71 1.59 -6.42
C TRP A 27 8.39 3.09 -6.34
N ALA A 28 7.75 3.55 -5.26
CA ALA A 28 7.43 4.97 -5.08
C ALA A 28 8.70 5.83 -4.96
N TYR A 29 9.71 5.35 -4.23
CA TYR A 29 10.99 6.04 -4.10
C TYR A 29 11.76 6.05 -5.42
N LEU A 30 11.64 5.00 -6.25
CA LEU A 30 12.23 5.01 -7.60
C LEU A 30 11.59 6.09 -8.48
N VAL A 31 10.26 6.25 -8.43
CA VAL A 31 9.54 7.35 -9.11
C VAL A 31 10.08 8.70 -8.63
N LEU A 32 10.24 8.88 -7.31
CA LEU A 32 10.77 10.13 -6.76
C LEU A 32 12.21 10.40 -7.18
N ALA A 33 13.06 9.36 -7.20
CA ALA A 33 14.45 9.46 -7.62
C ALA A 33 14.55 9.89 -9.08
N TRP A 34 13.74 9.30 -9.97
CA TRP A 34 13.64 9.73 -11.37
C TRP A 34 13.14 11.18 -11.48
N TYR A 35 12.04 11.51 -10.81
CA TYR A 35 11.46 12.86 -10.84
C TYR A 35 12.45 13.94 -10.37
N SER A 36 13.24 13.65 -9.35
CA SER A 36 14.25 14.59 -8.82
C SER A 36 15.40 14.90 -9.80
N ARG A 37 15.58 14.09 -10.85
CA ARG A 37 16.61 14.26 -11.88
C ARG A 37 16.11 14.99 -13.12
N LEU A 38 14.82 15.26 -13.24
CA LEU A 38 14.30 16.03 -14.37
C LEU A 38 14.87 17.45 -14.35
N PRO A 39 15.28 18.02 -15.49
CA PRO A 39 15.93 19.33 -15.54
C PRO A 39 15.04 20.47 -15.01
N ALA A 40 13.71 20.34 -15.15
CA ALA A 40 12.75 21.31 -14.61
C ALA A 40 12.71 21.34 -13.08
N THR A 41 13.15 20.27 -12.43
CA THR A 41 13.04 20.03 -10.99
C THR A 41 14.35 19.56 -10.38
N ALA A 42 15.49 19.88 -11.01
CA ALA A 42 16.80 19.36 -10.64
C ALA A 42 17.16 19.78 -9.20
N PHE A 43 16.83 18.93 -8.24
CA PHE A 43 17.07 19.17 -6.84
C PHE A 43 18.48 18.67 -6.49
N ALA A 44 19.20 19.41 -5.65
CA ALA A 44 20.51 18.97 -5.17
C ALA A 44 20.45 17.67 -4.34
N ARG A 45 19.26 17.31 -3.81
CA ARG A 45 18.97 16.08 -3.08
C ARG A 45 17.56 15.60 -3.42
N THR A 46 17.29 14.30 -3.25
CA THR A 46 15.93 13.78 -3.34
C THR A 46 15.01 14.53 -2.37
N ALA A 47 13.76 14.78 -2.77
CA ALA A 47 12.85 15.63 -1.99
C ALA A 47 12.59 15.08 -0.57
N LEU A 48 12.69 13.76 -0.39
CA LEU A 48 12.61 13.12 0.90
C LEU A 48 13.72 12.06 0.99
N SER A 49 14.38 11.93 2.14
CA SER A 49 15.34 10.85 2.36
C SER A 49 14.62 9.50 2.46
N TRP A 50 15.30 8.44 2.04
CA TRP A 50 14.80 7.07 2.16
C TRP A 50 14.37 6.69 3.59
N PRO A 51 15.16 6.95 4.66
CA PRO A 51 14.74 6.64 6.02
C PRO A 51 13.52 7.45 6.47
N ALA A 52 13.41 8.73 6.10
CA ALA A 52 12.23 9.54 6.42
C ALA A 52 10.98 9.00 5.71
N ALA A 53 11.10 8.62 4.44
CA ALA A 53 10.03 7.99 3.66
C ALA A 53 9.58 6.66 4.28
N ALA A 54 10.52 5.81 4.69
CA ALA A 54 10.25 4.53 5.35
C ALA A 54 9.52 4.73 6.69
N LEU A 55 10.01 5.67 7.51
CA LEU A 55 9.43 5.99 8.80
C LEU A 55 8.02 6.58 8.65
N LEU A 56 7.80 7.46 7.68
CA LEU A 56 6.51 8.05 7.38
C LEU A 56 5.49 6.97 6.96
N LEU A 57 5.88 6.06 6.07
CA LEU A 57 5.02 4.96 5.64
C LEU A 57 4.70 4.01 6.81
N ALA A 58 5.69 3.68 7.65
CA ALA A 58 5.48 2.85 8.84
C ALA A 58 4.51 3.52 9.82
N LEU A 59 4.67 4.83 10.08
CA LEU A 59 3.76 5.60 10.91
C LEU A 59 2.34 5.62 10.33
N ALA A 60 2.19 5.83 9.02
CA ALA A 60 0.89 5.81 8.35
C ALA A 60 0.18 4.46 8.55
N VAL A 61 0.89 3.35 8.36
CA VAL A 61 0.37 1.99 8.57
C VAL A 61 -0.03 1.76 10.04
N VAL A 62 0.84 2.11 10.99
CA VAL A 62 0.60 1.89 12.41
C VAL A 62 -0.57 2.74 12.92
N THR A 63 -0.63 4.01 12.54
CA THR A 63 -1.69 4.94 12.94
C THR A 63 -3.04 4.50 12.36
N ALA A 64 -3.11 4.23 11.06
CA ALA A 64 -4.31 3.73 10.42
C ALA A 64 -4.79 2.43 11.06
N ARG A 65 -3.89 1.48 11.34
CA ARG A 65 -4.27 0.21 11.99
C ARG A 65 -4.78 0.41 13.42
N ARG A 66 -4.13 1.26 14.21
CA ARG A 66 -4.59 1.55 15.58
C ARG A 66 -5.97 2.19 15.57
N LEU A 67 -6.22 3.11 14.64
CA LEU A 67 -7.50 3.81 14.51
C LEU A 67 -8.61 2.89 13.99
N LEU A 68 -8.31 1.97 13.05
CA LEU A 68 -9.27 0.98 12.55
C LEU A 68 -9.66 -0.09 13.58
N ARG A 69 -8.81 -0.34 14.58
CA ARG A 69 -9.11 -1.22 15.73
C ARG A 69 -9.86 -0.51 16.85
N SER A 70 -9.96 0.82 16.80
CA SER A 70 -10.67 1.62 17.79
C SER A 70 -12.18 1.38 17.69
N PRO A 71 -12.96 1.45 18.78
CA PRO A 71 -14.43 1.39 18.75
C PRO A 71 -15.09 2.62 18.08
N TRP A 72 -14.32 3.44 17.37
CA TRP A 72 -14.81 4.65 16.72
C TRP A 72 -15.59 4.29 15.46
N ASN A 73 -16.60 5.10 15.13
CA ASN A 73 -17.26 5.05 13.83
C ASN A 73 -16.22 5.21 12.70
N GLU A 74 -16.40 4.51 11.58
CA GLU A 74 -15.49 4.53 10.42
C GLU A 74 -15.19 5.96 9.96
N GLN A 75 -16.19 6.85 9.98
CA GLN A 75 -16.02 8.27 9.64
C GLN A 75 -15.06 9.00 10.58
N ARG A 76 -15.14 8.74 11.90
CA ARG A 76 -14.26 9.37 12.89
C ARG A 76 -12.84 8.81 12.80
N ALA A 77 -12.71 7.51 12.57
CA ALA A 77 -11.40 6.89 12.33
C ALA A 77 -10.74 7.45 11.07
N ALA A 78 -11.49 7.59 9.97
CA ALA A 78 -10.99 8.18 8.73
C ALA A 78 -10.57 9.65 8.92
N ALA A 79 -11.40 10.47 9.60
CA ALA A 79 -11.06 11.84 9.93
C ALA A 79 -9.78 11.92 10.79
N ALA A 80 -9.64 11.04 11.77
CA ALA A 80 -8.45 10.99 12.61
C ALA A 80 -7.17 10.58 11.84
N VAL A 81 -7.27 9.65 10.89
CA VAL A 81 -6.14 9.31 10.00
C VAL A 81 -5.75 10.49 9.12
N LEU A 82 -6.74 11.25 8.61
CA LEU A 82 -6.48 12.44 7.80
C LEU A 82 -5.83 13.56 8.63
N VAL A 83 -6.35 13.83 9.83
CA VAL A 83 -5.77 14.82 10.76
C VAL A 83 -4.35 14.41 11.16
N ALA A 84 -4.12 13.13 11.47
CA ALA A 84 -2.78 12.63 11.77
C ALA A 84 -1.83 12.81 10.58
N GLY A 85 -2.28 12.53 9.36
CA GLY A 85 -1.48 12.75 8.15
C GLY A 85 -1.15 14.22 7.92
N LEU A 86 -2.15 15.10 8.11
CA LEU A 86 -1.99 16.55 8.01
C LEU A 86 -0.97 17.11 9.01
N LEU A 87 -0.76 16.44 10.14
CA LEU A 87 0.26 16.82 11.13
C LEU A 87 1.61 16.15 10.85
N VAL A 88 1.64 14.85 10.60
CA VAL A 88 2.87 14.05 10.48
C VAL A 88 3.62 14.36 9.18
N VAL A 89 2.93 14.52 8.05
CA VAL A 89 3.57 14.77 6.75
C VAL A 89 4.33 16.11 6.75
N PRO A 90 3.74 17.25 7.16
CA PRO A 90 4.49 18.50 7.23
C PRO A 90 5.62 18.45 8.26
N THR A 91 5.40 17.77 9.40
CA THR A 91 6.43 17.64 10.44
C THR A 91 7.64 16.87 9.93
N THR A 92 7.43 15.77 9.19
CA THR A 92 8.53 14.97 8.61
C THR A 92 9.31 15.74 7.55
N VAL A 93 8.63 16.44 6.64
CA VAL A 93 9.30 17.32 5.66
C VAL A 93 10.08 18.41 6.38
N TRP A 94 9.49 19.04 7.38
CA TRP A 94 10.12 20.12 8.12
C TRP A 94 11.39 19.68 8.88
N LEU A 95 11.37 18.48 9.48
CA LEU A 95 12.56 17.87 10.11
C LEU A 95 13.67 17.59 9.10
N GLU A 96 13.33 17.12 7.90
CA GLU A 96 14.29 16.79 6.83
C GLU A 96 15.03 18.04 6.33
N TYR A 97 14.32 19.16 6.19
CA TYR A 97 14.91 20.43 5.72
C TYR A 97 15.49 21.30 6.85
N GLY A 98 15.52 20.83 8.10
CA GLY A 98 16.23 21.48 9.21
C GLY A 98 15.75 22.90 9.56
N HIS A 99 14.49 23.24 9.29
CA HIS A 99 13.96 24.56 9.61
C HIS A 99 13.67 24.69 11.13
N ARG A 100 13.29 25.87 11.62
CA ARG A 100 12.77 26.12 12.99
C ARG A 100 11.26 25.88 13.07
N PRO A 101 10.71 25.38 14.20
CA PRO A 101 9.35 24.84 14.23
C PRO A 101 8.38 25.93 13.82
N PRO A 102 7.44 25.64 12.91
CA PRO A 102 6.62 26.68 12.30
C PRO A 102 5.87 27.42 13.40
N HIS A 103 6.04 28.73 13.47
CA HIS A 103 5.13 29.55 14.27
C HIS A 103 3.77 29.58 13.57
N ALA A 104 2.68 29.79 14.32
CA ALA A 104 1.33 29.79 13.75
C ALA A 104 1.17 30.75 12.55
N THR A 105 1.95 31.84 12.53
CA THR A 105 2.02 32.82 11.44
C THR A 105 2.68 32.29 10.17
N ASP A 106 3.57 31.31 10.26
CA ASP A 106 4.21 30.67 9.11
C ASP A 106 3.24 29.79 8.32
N VAL A 107 2.19 29.28 8.98
CA VAL A 107 1.17 28.43 8.35
C VAL A 107 0.36 29.21 7.33
N LEU A 108 0.06 30.49 7.57
CA LEU A 108 -0.64 31.33 6.59
C LEU A 108 0.21 31.65 5.35
N ARG A 109 1.54 31.61 5.46
CA ARG A 109 2.47 31.90 4.36
C ARG A 109 2.99 30.64 3.65
N LEU A 110 2.44 29.46 3.98
CA LEU A 110 2.82 28.21 3.35
C LEU A 110 2.64 28.22 1.82
N PRO A 111 1.55 28.75 1.23
CA PRO A 111 1.34 28.73 -0.22
C PRO A 111 2.46 29.46 -0.98
N ASP A 112 2.82 30.65 -0.49
CA ASP A 112 3.89 31.44 -1.09
C ASP A 112 5.25 30.76 -0.95
N ARG A 113 5.56 30.17 0.21
CA ARG A 113 6.81 29.43 0.41
C ARG A 113 6.89 28.17 -0.45
N LEU A 114 5.77 27.44 -0.60
CA LEU A 114 5.66 26.27 -1.48
C LEU A 114 5.93 26.63 -2.93
N ALA A 115 5.45 27.80 -3.40
CA ALA A 115 5.68 28.26 -4.76
C ALA A 115 7.18 28.53 -5.04
N HIS A 116 7.95 28.92 -4.03
CA HIS A 116 9.37 29.24 -4.17
C HIS A 116 10.30 28.07 -3.77
N ALA A 117 9.76 26.99 -3.18
CA ALA A 117 10.52 25.82 -2.71
C ALA A 117 9.98 24.52 -3.35
N PRO A 118 10.25 24.29 -4.66
CA PRO A 118 9.70 23.14 -5.39
C PRO A 118 10.09 21.79 -4.80
N ALA A 119 11.24 21.70 -4.12
CA ALA A 119 11.67 20.49 -3.42
C ALA A 119 10.77 20.17 -2.22
N ALA A 120 10.47 21.17 -1.39
CA ALA A 120 9.58 21.01 -0.24
C ALA A 120 8.14 20.70 -0.66
N ALA A 121 7.66 21.33 -1.74
CA ALA A 121 6.35 21.02 -2.33
C ALA A 121 6.29 19.56 -2.79
N SER A 122 7.33 19.10 -3.49
CA SER A 122 7.44 17.71 -3.97
C SER A 122 7.54 16.71 -2.80
N ALA A 123 8.27 17.06 -1.73
CA ALA A 123 8.38 16.26 -0.51
C ALA A 123 7.03 16.12 0.21
N LEU A 124 6.24 17.20 0.29
CA LEU A 124 4.91 17.20 0.88
C LEU A 124 3.93 16.36 0.06
N LEU A 125 3.94 16.50 -1.28
CA LEU A 125 3.11 15.69 -2.17
C LEU A 125 3.47 14.20 -2.06
N PHE A 126 4.76 13.89 -2.09
CA PHE A 126 5.25 12.51 -1.94
C PHE A 126 4.93 11.95 -0.55
N GLY A 127 5.09 12.74 0.50
CA GLY A 127 4.74 12.35 1.86
C GLY A 127 3.23 12.10 2.03
N ALA A 128 2.38 12.96 1.45
CA ALA A 128 0.94 12.77 1.43
C ALA A 128 0.54 11.51 0.64
N PHE A 129 1.21 11.25 -0.48
CA PHE A 129 1.06 10.03 -1.26
C PHE A 129 1.41 8.79 -0.43
N LEU A 130 2.58 8.77 0.22
CA LEU A 130 3.00 7.66 1.11
C LEU A 130 2.04 7.47 2.28
N TRP A 131 1.53 8.56 2.87
CA TRP A 131 0.55 8.48 3.94
C TRP A 131 -0.74 7.80 3.47
N TRP A 132 -1.26 8.23 2.30
CA TRP A 132 -2.44 7.63 1.71
C TRP A 132 -2.22 6.15 1.37
N ARG A 133 -1.08 5.80 0.77
CA ARG A 133 -0.72 4.39 0.51
C ARG A 133 -0.64 3.59 1.80
N GLY A 134 0.05 4.07 2.82
CA GLY A 134 0.14 3.40 4.13
C GLY A 134 -1.22 3.16 4.79
N ALA A 135 -2.11 4.15 4.72
CA ALA A 135 -3.48 4.00 5.20
C ALA A 135 -4.28 2.97 4.37
N ALA A 136 -4.10 2.94 3.05
CA ALA A 136 -4.72 1.93 2.18
C ALA A 136 -4.20 0.51 2.48
N ILE A 137 -2.90 0.35 2.74
CA ILE A 137 -2.32 -0.93 3.18
C ILE A 137 -2.97 -1.41 4.48
N ALA A 138 -3.16 -0.51 5.44
CA ALA A 138 -3.75 -0.86 6.74
C ALA A 138 -5.24 -1.21 6.67
N ARG A 139 -5.98 -0.70 5.67
CA ARG A 139 -7.41 -0.99 5.45
C ARG A 139 -7.66 -2.29 4.70
N SER A 140 -6.77 -2.70 3.81
CA SER A 140 -6.96 -3.92 3.01
C SER A 140 -7.07 -5.14 3.93
N PRO A 141 -8.13 -5.95 3.79
CA PRO A 141 -8.03 -7.32 4.25
C PRO A 141 -6.92 -8.01 3.44
N LEU A 142 -5.99 -8.69 4.11
CA LEU A 142 -4.84 -9.33 3.45
C LEU A 142 -5.28 -10.54 2.59
N HIS A 143 -5.94 -10.30 1.47
CA HIS A 143 -6.27 -11.30 0.47
C HIS A 143 -5.21 -11.33 -0.62
N PHE A 144 -5.09 -12.47 -1.28
CA PHE A 144 -4.18 -12.66 -2.40
C PHE A 144 -4.45 -11.68 -3.55
N ASP A 145 -5.73 -11.44 -3.89
CA ASP A 145 -6.11 -10.59 -5.02
C ASP A 145 -5.62 -9.14 -4.83
N ASP A 146 -5.75 -8.58 -3.62
CA ASP A 146 -5.24 -7.24 -3.28
C ASP A 146 -3.71 -7.16 -3.40
N ALA A 147 -3.00 -8.20 -2.95
CA ALA A 147 -1.54 -8.27 -3.05
C ALA A 147 -1.09 -8.42 -4.51
N TYR A 148 -1.85 -9.15 -5.33
CA TYR A 148 -1.59 -9.35 -6.75
C TYR A 148 -1.81 -8.06 -7.54
N GLU A 149 -2.90 -7.35 -7.29
CA GLU A 149 -3.16 -6.03 -7.90
C GLU A 149 -2.00 -5.06 -7.60
N ARG A 150 -1.50 -5.05 -6.36
CA ARG A 150 -0.34 -4.23 -5.98
C ARG A 150 0.95 -4.65 -6.66
N LEU A 151 1.17 -5.95 -6.84
CA LEU A 151 2.30 -6.43 -7.65
C LEU A 151 2.20 -5.88 -9.07
N VAL A 152 1.04 -6.04 -9.73
CA VAL A 152 0.83 -5.59 -11.11
C VAL A 152 1.04 -4.09 -11.24
N LEU A 153 0.43 -3.30 -10.34
CA LEU A 153 0.60 -1.85 -10.31
C LEU A 153 2.05 -1.44 -10.06
N GLY A 154 2.73 -2.08 -9.11
CA GLY A 154 4.13 -1.80 -8.80
C GLY A 154 5.08 -2.16 -9.94
N VAL A 155 4.88 -3.31 -10.60
CA VAL A 155 5.64 -3.71 -11.79
C VAL A 155 5.40 -2.74 -12.94
N ALA A 156 4.15 -2.37 -13.21
CA ALA A 156 3.82 -1.38 -14.23
C ALA A 156 4.48 -0.02 -13.95
N ALA A 157 4.48 0.43 -12.69
CA ALA A 157 5.15 1.66 -12.28
C ALA A 157 6.68 1.57 -12.41
N LEU A 158 7.29 0.44 -12.03
CA LEU A 158 8.74 0.22 -12.22
C LEU A 158 9.10 0.26 -13.71
N ILE A 159 8.37 -0.46 -14.57
CA ILE A 159 8.61 -0.46 -16.01
C ILE A 159 8.46 0.96 -16.56
N ALA A 160 7.39 1.67 -16.19
CA ALA A 160 7.18 3.04 -16.62
C ALA A 160 8.37 3.93 -16.23
N VAL A 161 8.81 3.92 -14.96
CA VAL A 161 9.94 4.75 -14.50
C VAL A 161 11.23 4.40 -15.22
N LEU A 162 11.51 3.12 -15.47
CA LEU A 162 12.73 2.70 -16.19
C LEU A 162 12.71 3.19 -17.65
N VAL A 163 11.58 3.01 -18.34
CA VAL A 163 11.36 3.45 -19.72
C VAL A 163 11.49 4.98 -19.82
N LEU A 164 10.87 5.71 -18.90
CA LEU A 164 10.91 7.17 -18.88
C LEU A 164 12.29 7.69 -18.49
N GLY A 165 12.95 7.05 -17.54
CA GLY A 165 14.31 7.37 -17.14
C GLY A 165 15.28 7.23 -18.31
N ALA A 166 15.15 6.15 -19.09
CA ALA A 166 15.92 5.95 -20.31
C ALA A 166 15.59 7.02 -21.37
N ALA A 167 14.29 7.26 -21.63
CA ALA A 167 13.86 8.18 -22.69
C ALA A 167 14.15 9.67 -22.39
N THR A 168 14.17 10.06 -21.11
CA THR A 168 14.48 11.43 -20.68
C THR A 168 15.98 11.67 -20.44
N GLY A 169 16.80 10.61 -20.47
CA GLY A 169 18.20 10.67 -20.03
C GLY A 169 18.36 10.98 -18.53
N ALA A 170 17.26 10.98 -17.75
CA ALA A 170 17.23 11.29 -16.33
C ALA A 170 17.13 10.03 -15.46
N ALA A 171 17.65 8.90 -15.95
CA ALA A 171 17.67 7.65 -15.19
C ALA A 171 18.37 7.85 -13.83
N PRO A 172 17.82 7.30 -12.72
CA PRO A 172 18.54 7.24 -11.47
C PRO A 172 19.85 6.45 -11.63
N ASP A 173 20.75 6.58 -10.66
CA ASP A 173 21.97 5.77 -10.63
C ASP A 173 21.64 4.27 -10.73
N HIS A 174 22.42 3.52 -11.53
CA HIS A 174 22.18 2.11 -11.79
C HIS A 174 22.21 1.29 -10.49
N ALA A 175 23.12 1.62 -9.56
CA ALA A 175 23.21 0.94 -8.27
C ALA A 175 21.94 1.16 -7.42
N VAL A 176 21.45 2.41 -7.35
CA VAL A 176 20.22 2.76 -6.62
C VAL A 176 19.00 2.10 -7.27
N THR A 177 18.92 2.13 -8.60
CA THR A 177 17.84 1.50 -9.36
C THR A 177 17.79 0.00 -9.13
N ALA A 178 18.93 -0.69 -9.24
CA ALA A 178 19.03 -2.12 -9.00
C ALA A 178 18.64 -2.49 -7.55
N ALA A 179 19.10 -1.71 -6.56
CA ALA A 179 18.75 -1.94 -5.16
C ALA A 179 17.25 -1.81 -4.90
N LEU A 180 16.60 -0.77 -5.44
CA LEU A 180 15.15 -0.55 -5.27
C LEU A 180 14.31 -1.60 -6.01
N VAL A 181 14.70 -1.97 -7.23
CA VAL A 181 14.03 -3.05 -7.97
C VAL A 181 14.16 -4.38 -7.22
N LEU A 182 15.35 -4.71 -6.73
CA LEU A 182 15.58 -5.92 -5.93
C LEU A 182 14.75 -5.89 -4.65
N GLN A 183 14.73 -4.76 -3.93
CA GLN A 183 13.92 -4.59 -2.73
C GLN A 183 12.43 -4.78 -3.02
N PHE A 184 11.92 -4.22 -4.12
CA PHE A 184 10.53 -4.38 -4.53
C PHE A 184 10.16 -5.87 -4.66
N PHE A 185 10.92 -6.63 -5.46
CA PHE A 185 10.64 -8.05 -5.68
C PHE A 185 10.87 -8.91 -4.42
N ALA A 186 11.92 -8.61 -3.65
CA ALA A 186 12.22 -9.29 -2.40
C ALA A 186 11.13 -9.11 -1.35
N CYS A 187 10.40 -8.00 -1.39
CA CYS A 187 9.30 -7.72 -0.49
C CYS A 187 7.96 -8.30 -0.99
N ILE A 188 7.60 -8.08 -2.26
CA ILE A 188 6.25 -8.42 -2.76
C ILE A 188 6.04 -9.92 -2.98
N LEU A 189 7.08 -10.67 -3.42
CA LEU A 189 6.94 -12.11 -3.69
C LEU A 189 6.66 -12.92 -2.42
N PRO A 190 7.37 -12.73 -1.29
CA PRO A 190 7.01 -13.39 -0.04
C PRO A 190 5.64 -12.95 0.47
N ALA A 191 5.26 -11.67 0.32
CA ALA A 191 3.94 -11.20 0.72
C ALA A 191 2.81 -11.93 -0.02
N LEU A 192 2.95 -12.10 -1.35
CA LEU A 192 2.02 -12.85 -2.19
C LEU A 192 1.91 -14.32 -1.79
N ALA A 193 3.04 -14.97 -1.52
CA ALA A 193 3.02 -16.37 -1.16
C ALA A 193 2.42 -16.61 0.24
N ILE A 194 2.70 -15.73 1.20
CA ILE A 194 2.11 -15.81 2.55
C ILE A 194 0.58 -15.55 2.48
N THR A 195 0.14 -14.55 1.70
CA THR A 195 -1.30 -14.27 1.52
C THR A 195 -2.01 -15.43 0.82
N ARG A 196 -1.43 -16.00 -0.24
CA ARG A 196 -1.98 -17.18 -0.91
C ARG A 196 -2.13 -18.36 0.04
N LEU A 197 -1.13 -18.63 0.86
CA LEU A 197 -1.19 -19.71 1.83
C LEU A 197 -2.25 -19.46 2.92
N ALA A 198 -2.41 -18.20 3.36
CA ALA A 198 -3.45 -17.80 4.29
C ALA A 198 -4.85 -18.04 3.70
N ASP A 199 -5.06 -17.73 2.42
CA ASP A 199 -6.33 -17.97 1.74
C ASP A 199 -6.65 -19.46 1.57
N ILE A 200 -5.67 -20.28 1.16
CA ILE A 200 -5.84 -21.75 1.06
C ILE A 200 -6.23 -22.35 2.41
N ARG A 201 -5.69 -21.83 3.52
CA ARG A 201 -6.05 -22.29 4.87
C ARG A 201 -7.46 -21.92 5.25
N ARG A 202 -7.88 -20.68 4.95
CA ARG A 202 -9.25 -20.25 5.24
C ARG A 202 -10.26 -21.15 4.52
N GLN A 203 -9.94 -21.56 3.29
CA GLN A 203 -10.74 -22.52 2.52
C GLN A 203 -10.71 -23.92 3.17
N ARG A 204 -9.53 -24.45 3.51
CA ARG A 204 -9.40 -25.81 4.09
C ARG A 204 -9.82 -25.94 5.55
N VAL A 205 -9.95 -24.87 6.33
CA VAL A 205 -10.51 -24.95 7.70
C VAL A 205 -12.01 -25.30 7.65
N VAL A 206 -12.67 -25.00 6.53
CA VAL A 206 -14.03 -25.50 6.26
C VAL A 206 -14.02 -27.03 6.03
N ASP A 207 -12.91 -27.55 5.50
CA ASP A 207 -12.69 -28.97 5.18
C ASP A 207 -11.76 -29.63 6.22
N ALA A 208 -12.28 -29.89 7.42
CA ALA A 208 -11.59 -30.31 8.64
C ALA A 208 -10.46 -31.38 8.49
N ALA A 209 -9.23 -31.00 8.11
CA ALA A 209 -7.94 -31.66 8.42
C ALA A 209 -6.73 -31.00 7.69
N GLY A 210 -6.60 -29.67 7.72
CA GLY A 210 -5.52 -28.98 7.02
C GLY A 210 -4.16 -28.98 7.77
N PRO A 211 -3.02 -29.28 7.11
CA PRO A 211 -1.69 -29.24 7.74
C PRO A 211 -1.28 -27.85 8.25
N MET A 212 -0.68 -27.80 9.44
CA MET A 212 -0.23 -26.57 10.10
C MET A 212 0.96 -25.91 9.38
N LEU A 213 1.19 -24.61 9.61
CA LEU A 213 2.27 -23.83 8.96
C LEU A 213 3.58 -24.23 9.63
N GLY A 214 4.17 -25.33 9.16
CA GLY A 214 5.49 -25.75 9.63
C GLY A 214 6.54 -24.71 9.24
N ARG A 215 7.54 -24.56 10.10
CA ARG A 215 8.77 -23.79 9.81
C ARG A 215 9.41 -24.20 8.49
N GLU A 216 9.26 -25.48 8.13
CA GLU A 216 9.70 -26.12 6.89
C GLU A 216 9.12 -25.45 5.62
N TRP A 217 7.84 -25.09 5.62
CA TRP A 217 7.22 -24.49 4.44
C TRP A 217 7.71 -23.04 4.23
N LEU A 218 7.90 -22.30 5.32
CA LEU A 218 8.52 -20.96 5.27
C LEU A 218 9.94 -21.03 4.72
N THR A 219 10.72 -22.06 5.08
CA THR A 219 12.07 -22.24 4.52
C THR A 219 12.06 -22.58 3.05
N VAL A 220 11.15 -23.46 2.59
CA VAL A 220 11.02 -23.80 1.15
C VAL A 220 10.58 -22.59 0.35
N LEU A 221 9.62 -21.81 0.85
CA LEU A 221 9.19 -20.59 0.19
C LEU A 221 10.32 -19.56 0.11
N GLY A 222 11.00 -19.31 1.24
CA GLY A 222 12.13 -18.38 1.30
C GLY A 222 13.24 -18.77 0.33
N LEU A 223 13.57 -20.06 0.27
CA LEU A 223 14.57 -20.61 -0.66
C LEU A 223 14.14 -20.40 -2.12
N THR A 224 12.86 -20.63 -2.43
CA THR A 224 12.33 -20.50 -3.79
C THR A 224 12.36 -19.05 -4.25
N VAL A 225 11.91 -18.12 -3.40
CA VAL A 225 11.96 -16.68 -3.71
C VAL A 225 13.41 -16.21 -3.85
N ALA A 226 14.29 -16.62 -2.94
CA ALA A 226 15.71 -16.30 -3.02
C ALA A 226 16.36 -16.85 -4.30
N GLY A 227 16.00 -18.07 -4.70
CA GLY A 227 16.46 -18.70 -5.94
C GLY A 227 15.99 -17.94 -7.18
N ILE A 228 14.72 -17.56 -7.26
CA ILE A 228 14.18 -16.75 -8.36
C ILE A 228 14.88 -15.39 -8.44
N LEU A 229 15.10 -14.73 -7.30
CA LEU A 229 15.79 -13.44 -7.24
C LEU A 229 17.25 -13.56 -7.65
N ALA A 230 17.97 -14.56 -7.14
CA ALA A 230 19.36 -14.82 -7.52
C ALA A 230 19.47 -15.10 -9.02
N MET A 231 18.57 -15.90 -9.57
CA MET A 231 18.52 -16.19 -11.00
C MET A 231 18.24 -14.93 -11.83
N ALA A 232 17.29 -14.09 -11.40
CA ALA A 232 16.99 -12.83 -12.06
C ALA A 232 18.19 -11.87 -12.04
N VAL A 233 18.95 -11.80 -10.94
CA VAL A 233 20.17 -10.99 -10.85
C VAL A 233 21.27 -11.53 -11.76
N LEU A 234 21.47 -12.86 -11.79
CA LEU A 234 22.44 -13.49 -12.69
C LEU A 234 22.08 -13.23 -14.16
N LEU A 235 20.80 -13.38 -14.53
CA LEU A 235 20.29 -13.08 -15.86
C LEU A 235 20.44 -11.59 -16.21
N ALA A 236 20.16 -10.69 -15.27
CA ALA A 236 20.36 -9.25 -15.50
C ALA A 236 21.85 -8.92 -15.74
N GLY A 237 22.75 -9.59 -15.02
CA GLY A 237 24.20 -9.43 -15.18
C GLY A 237 24.70 -9.88 -16.55
N THR A 238 24.13 -10.95 -17.13
CA THR A 238 24.53 -11.47 -18.45
C THR A 238 23.96 -10.67 -19.62
N VAL A 239 22.90 -9.90 -19.39
CA VAL A 239 22.15 -9.13 -20.41
C VAL A 239 22.71 -7.70 -20.61
N SER A 240 23.74 -7.31 -19.85
CA SER A 240 24.07 -5.94 -19.45
C SER A 240 24.53 -4.93 -20.54
N ALA A 241 24.95 -5.33 -21.75
CA ALA A 241 25.44 -4.36 -22.74
C ALA A 241 24.62 -4.33 -24.03
N ASP A 242 24.41 -5.49 -24.66
CA ASP A 242 23.86 -5.51 -26.02
C ASP A 242 22.33 -5.44 -26.05
N VAL A 243 21.66 -5.99 -25.04
CA VAL A 243 20.19 -5.89 -24.93
C VAL A 243 19.78 -4.49 -24.51
N ALA A 244 20.54 -3.83 -23.63
CA ALA A 244 20.30 -2.44 -23.28
C ALA A 244 20.38 -1.55 -24.54
N ARG A 245 21.42 -1.73 -25.37
CA ARG A 245 21.57 -0.99 -26.64
C ARG A 245 20.46 -1.32 -27.67
N ALA A 246 20.09 -2.59 -27.79
CA ALA A 246 19.01 -3.01 -28.70
C ALA A 246 17.65 -2.48 -28.26
N LEU A 247 17.36 -2.50 -26.96
CA LEU A 247 16.12 -1.98 -26.40
C LEU A 247 16.04 -0.46 -26.51
N THR A 248 17.15 0.26 -26.28
CA THR A 248 17.20 1.71 -26.52
C THR A 248 17.03 2.04 -27.99
N ALA A 249 17.61 1.27 -28.91
CA ALA A 249 17.44 1.50 -30.35
C ALA A 249 15.99 1.32 -30.82
N VAL A 250 15.29 0.31 -30.28
CA VAL A 250 13.85 0.10 -30.57
C VAL A 250 12.98 1.16 -29.90
N MET A 251 13.32 1.55 -28.67
CA MET A 251 12.59 2.59 -27.95
C MET A 251 12.78 3.97 -28.54
N ASP A 252 13.95 4.32 -29.09
CA ASP A 252 14.19 5.67 -29.64
C ASP A 252 13.28 5.98 -30.84
N ALA A 253 12.92 4.95 -31.61
CA ALA A 253 11.96 5.06 -32.70
C ALA A 253 10.50 5.28 -32.23
N GLY A 254 10.17 4.91 -30.99
CA GLY A 254 8.81 5.00 -30.43
C GLY A 254 8.65 5.91 -29.21
N SER A 255 9.75 6.44 -28.67
CA SER A 255 9.82 7.11 -27.36
C SER A 255 8.98 8.37 -27.33
N MET A 256 8.97 9.15 -28.41
CA MET A 256 8.18 10.37 -28.49
C MET A 256 6.67 10.08 -28.48
N LEU A 257 6.24 9.04 -29.21
CA LEU A 257 4.84 8.62 -29.25
C LEU A 257 4.40 8.00 -27.92
N LEU A 258 5.28 7.18 -27.32
CA LEU A 258 5.01 6.50 -26.05
C LEU A 258 4.98 7.48 -24.87
N ILE A 259 5.88 8.47 -24.83
CA ILE A 259 5.86 9.54 -23.82
C ILE A 259 4.54 10.32 -23.94
N VAL A 260 4.16 10.75 -25.15
CA VAL A 260 2.89 11.47 -25.32
C VAL A 260 1.69 10.59 -24.93
N LEU A 261 1.68 9.33 -25.35
CA LEU A 261 0.56 8.42 -25.08
C LEU A 261 0.47 7.98 -23.61
N VAL A 262 1.60 7.81 -22.91
CA VAL A 262 1.67 7.32 -21.52
C VAL A 262 1.71 8.44 -20.48
N TYR A 263 2.18 9.65 -20.83
CA TYR A 263 2.19 10.81 -19.92
C TYR A 263 1.04 11.78 -20.15
N ALA A 264 0.71 12.10 -21.40
CA ALA A 264 -0.28 13.14 -21.67
C ALA A 264 -1.71 12.67 -21.43
N VAL A 265 -1.98 11.35 -21.48
CA VAL A 265 -3.35 10.81 -21.40
C VAL A 265 -3.64 10.13 -20.04
N PRO A 266 -2.87 9.11 -19.60
CA PRO A 266 -3.24 8.29 -18.45
C PRO A 266 -2.98 8.97 -17.11
N LEU A 267 -1.95 9.82 -17.03
CA LEU A 267 -1.59 10.51 -15.78
C LEU A 267 -2.63 11.58 -15.41
N PRO A 268 -3.06 12.48 -16.32
CA PRO A 268 -4.20 13.34 -16.03
C PRO A 268 -5.51 12.57 -15.94
N MET A 269 -5.77 11.54 -16.76
CA MET A 269 -6.98 10.72 -16.63
C MET A 269 -7.05 10.01 -15.28
N GLY A 270 -5.95 9.46 -14.78
CA GLY A 270 -5.88 8.77 -13.50
C GLY A 270 -6.12 9.72 -12.33
N LEU A 271 -5.57 10.93 -12.41
CA LEU A 271 -5.82 11.98 -11.41
C LEU A 271 -7.27 12.45 -11.43
N VAL A 272 -7.84 12.69 -12.62
CA VAL A 272 -9.25 13.05 -12.79
C VAL A 272 -10.15 11.92 -12.29
N ALA A 273 -9.86 10.67 -12.65
CA ALA A 273 -10.62 9.51 -12.19
C ALA A 273 -10.57 9.35 -10.67
N ALA A 274 -9.41 9.53 -10.05
CA ALA A 274 -9.27 9.48 -8.60
C ALA A 274 -10.08 10.58 -7.91
N VAL A 275 -10.02 11.82 -8.42
CA VAL A 275 -10.82 12.95 -7.91
C VAL A 275 -12.32 12.70 -8.09
N VAL A 276 -12.74 12.18 -9.24
CA VAL A 276 -14.14 11.86 -9.54
C VAL A 276 -14.66 10.74 -8.64
N ILE A 277 -13.89 9.66 -8.43
CA ILE A 277 -14.26 8.56 -7.52
C ILE A 277 -14.38 9.07 -6.09
N TRP A 278 -13.47 9.95 -5.67
CA TRP A 278 -13.50 10.56 -4.34
C TRP A 278 -14.74 11.45 -4.15
N LEU A 279 -15.03 12.33 -5.12
CA LEU A 279 -16.24 13.17 -5.13
C LEU A 279 -17.52 12.34 -5.15
N LEU A 280 -17.60 11.30 -6.00
CA LEU A 280 -18.75 10.41 -6.08
C LEU A 280 -18.99 9.67 -4.77
N ARG A 281 -17.93 9.13 -4.14
CA ARG A 281 -18.07 8.51 -2.81
C ARG A 281 -18.54 9.50 -1.76
N GLY A 282 -18.05 10.75 -1.80
CA GLY A 282 -18.51 11.83 -0.93
C GLY A 282 -20.00 12.15 -1.15
N LEU A 283 -20.42 12.32 -2.41
CA LEU A 283 -21.81 12.57 -2.77
C LEU A 283 -22.72 11.41 -2.36
N LEU A 284 -22.32 10.17 -2.63
CA LEU A 284 -23.08 8.98 -2.25
C LEU A 284 -23.20 8.85 -0.71
N ALA A 285 -22.17 9.24 0.04
CA ALA A 285 -22.26 9.29 1.50
C ALA A 285 -23.24 10.37 2.00
N LEU A 286 -23.31 11.51 1.31
CA LEU A 286 -24.25 12.60 1.61
C LEU A 286 -25.70 12.22 1.24
N LEU A 287 -25.90 11.62 0.08
CA LEU A 287 -27.22 11.14 -0.41
C LEU A 287 -27.72 9.94 0.39
N GLY A 288 -26.86 8.96 0.68
CA GLY A 288 -27.19 7.77 1.47
C GLY A 288 -27.39 8.06 2.97
N GLY A 289 -26.79 9.13 3.48
CA GLY A 289 -26.95 9.60 4.86
C GLY A 289 -28.36 10.12 5.18
N ALA A 290 -29.16 10.48 4.17
CA ALA A 290 -30.54 10.95 4.36
C ALA A 290 -31.54 9.79 4.52
N THR A 291 -31.25 8.60 4.02
CA THR A 291 -32.19 7.46 4.02
C THR A 291 -32.12 6.56 5.26
N HIS A 292 -31.10 6.69 6.11
CA HIS A 292 -30.92 5.78 7.24
C HIS A 292 -31.50 6.26 8.59
N ARG A 293 -32.29 7.35 8.60
CA ARG A 293 -32.87 7.91 9.84
C ARG A 293 -34.34 7.57 10.11
N HIS A 294 -34.97 6.68 9.33
CA HIS A 294 -36.42 6.41 9.49
C HIS A 294 -36.87 4.94 9.59
N ARG A 295 -35.98 3.99 9.91
CA ARG A 295 -36.38 2.63 10.33
C ARG A 295 -36.15 2.37 11.82
N SER A 296 -36.52 3.34 12.64
CA SER A 296 -36.99 3.14 14.01
C SER A 296 -38.52 3.30 14.05
N ARG A 297 -39.24 2.40 13.38
CA ARG A 297 -40.60 2.03 13.76
C ARG A 297 -40.73 0.53 13.68
N CYS A 298 -40.65 -0.11 14.84
CA CYS A 298 -41.16 -1.45 15.04
C CYS A 298 -42.64 -1.49 14.65
N PRO A 299 -43.09 -2.51 13.91
CA PRO A 299 -44.38 -3.11 14.16
C PRO A 299 -44.16 -4.17 15.24
N HIS A 300 -44.36 -3.75 16.48
CA HIS A 300 -44.82 -4.64 17.54
C HIS A 300 -46.22 -5.13 17.11
N TRP A 301 -46.31 -6.25 16.41
CA TRP A 301 -47.54 -7.04 16.28
C TRP A 301 -47.12 -8.50 16.41
N MET A 302 -47.31 -9.13 17.57
CA MET A 302 -48.52 -9.92 17.84
C MET A 302 -48.88 -10.84 16.67
N SER A 303 -48.29 -12.04 16.67
CA SER A 303 -49.05 -13.30 16.61
C SER A 303 -48.16 -14.33 17.33
N SER A 304 -48.43 -14.79 18.56
CA SER A 304 -49.62 -15.52 19.04
C SER A 304 -50.08 -16.62 18.07
N GLY A 305 -49.13 -17.40 17.57
CA GLY A 305 -49.37 -18.71 16.96
C GLY A 305 -49.01 -19.81 17.94
N SER A 306 -49.98 -20.20 18.75
CA SER A 306 -49.95 -21.33 19.68
C SER A 306 -49.81 -22.70 19.00
N ARG A 307 -49.11 -23.62 19.69
CA ARG A 307 -49.17 -25.12 19.71
C ARG A 307 -48.01 -25.86 19.01
N PRO A 308 -47.68 -27.10 19.45
CA PRO A 308 -47.53 -27.60 20.82
C PRO A 308 -46.23 -28.43 21.00
N ALA A 309 -45.74 -28.56 22.24
CA ALA A 309 -44.98 -29.74 22.68
C ALA A 309 -45.96 -30.94 22.77
N PRO A 310 -45.60 -32.19 22.41
CA PRO A 310 -44.63 -33.03 23.15
C PRO A 310 -43.74 -33.88 22.19
N GLN A 311 -42.61 -34.47 22.56
CA GLN A 311 -42.48 -35.58 23.49
C GLN A 311 -41.00 -35.75 23.87
N ARG A 312 -40.80 -35.95 25.18
CA ARG A 312 -39.64 -36.64 25.75
C ARG A 312 -39.68 -38.10 25.29
N THR A 313 -38.65 -38.56 24.60
CA THR A 313 -38.22 -39.96 24.65
C THR A 313 -36.89 -40.02 25.37
N THR A 314 -37.01 -40.22 26.67
CA THR A 314 -36.00 -40.89 27.49
C THR A 314 -35.68 -42.25 26.89
N CYS A 315 -34.46 -42.45 26.41
CA CYS A 315 -33.84 -43.77 26.37
C CYS A 315 -32.70 -43.79 27.39
N ARG A 316 -33.07 -44.15 28.63
CA ARG A 316 -32.15 -44.86 29.53
C ARG A 316 -31.88 -46.22 28.89
N LEU A 317 -30.62 -46.57 28.73
CA LEU A 317 -30.18 -47.96 28.77
C LEU A 317 -28.92 -47.99 29.63
N SER A 318 -29.14 -48.30 30.90
CA SER A 318 -28.16 -49.01 31.72
C SER A 318 -28.33 -50.49 31.44
N CYS A 319 -27.24 -51.21 31.17
CA CYS A 319 -27.10 -52.61 31.54
C CYS A 319 -25.62 -53.01 31.50
N CYS A 320 -25.16 -53.45 32.68
CA CYS A 320 -23.94 -54.19 33.02
C CYS A 320 -22.61 -53.44 32.95
#